data_AF-A0A258H0D6-F1
#
_entry.id   AF-A0A258H0D6-F1
#
_cell.length_a   1.000
_cell.length_b   1.000
_cell.length_c   1.000
_cell.angle_alpha   90.00
_cell.angle_beta   90.00
_cell.angle_gamma   90.00
#
_symmetry.space_group_name_H-M   'P 1'
#
loop_
_entity.id
_entity.type
_entity.pdbx_description
1 polymer ?
#
loop_
_entity_poly.entity_id
_entity_poly.type
_entity_poly.pdbx_seq_one_letter_code
_entity_poly.pdbx_strand_id
1 'polypeptide(L)'
;MSKVIASDVRKGNVLEQEDGQLYTVLKAETYRPGKGTPTATIDMRRISDGVKVVETFKTTDQLNLAFVEEVKHQFLFKDGELYVFMNPNNYEQVMVPAAMLGDDAAFLGENMDCDLLMFDGKPVAIKLPQRVTLEIVETEPVVKGQTASGSYKPAKMSNGIRVMVPPHIGTGTRIIVNTEDGAYVERAKD
;
A
#
# COMPACT_ATOMS: atom_id res chain seq x y z
N MET A 1 0.33 21.84 -14.59
CA MET A 1 0.14 20.42 -14.23
C MET A 1 1.30 19.63 -14.80
N SER A 2 1.90 18.74 -14.00
CA SER A 2 2.85 17.75 -14.49
C SER A 2 2.14 16.67 -15.29
N LYS A 3 2.83 16.05 -16.24
CA LYS A 3 2.33 14.87 -16.97
C LYS A 3 3.18 13.66 -16.63
N VAL A 4 2.56 12.48 -16.62
CA VAL A 4 3.21 11.18 -16.44
C VAL A 4 2.71 10.22 -17.51
N ILE A 5 3.54 9.32 -18.01
CA ILE A 5 3.06 8.27 -18.93
C ILE A 5 2.37 7.17 -18.12
N ALA A 6 1.36 6.51 -18.69
CA ALA A 6 0.56 5.52 -17.98
C ALA A 6 1.39 4.37 -17.38
N SER A 7 2.51 3.96 -18.01
CA SER A 7 3.39 2.94 -17.42
C SER A 7 4.21 3.41 -16.21
N ASP A 8 4.32 4.72 -16.00
CA ASP A 8 5.09 5.32 -14.90
C ASP A 8 4.20 5.72 -13.72
N VAL A 9 2.88 5.58 -13.85
CA VAL A 9 1.95 5.75 -12.74
C VAL A 9 2.24 4.73 -11.65
N ARG A 10 2.21 5.19 -10.39
CA ARG A 10 2.40 4.37 -9.19
C ARG A 10 1.24 4.58 -8.23
N LYS A 11 1.04 3.60 -7.35
CA LYS A 11 0.12 3.73 -6.20
C LYS A 11 0.43 4.99 -5.42
N GLY A 12 -0.61 5.71 -5.00
CA GLY A 12 -0.50 6.99 -4.31
C GLY A 12 -0.37 8.21 -5.22
N ASN A 13 -0.10 8.07 -6.53
CA ASN A 13 -0.23 9.20 -7.44
C ASN A 13 -1.67 9.72 -7.46
N VAL A 14 -1.84 11.03 -7.62
CA VAL A 14 -3.14 11.64 -7.83
C VAL A 14 -3.24 12.12 -9.27
N LEU A 15 -4.21 11.58 -10.00
CA LEU A 15 -4.45 11.88 -11.40
C LEU A 15 -5.66 12.81 -11.53
N GLU A 16 -5.55 13.78 -12.43
CA GLU A 16 -6.67 14.60 -12.88
C GLU A 16 -7.20 14.06 -14.20
N GLN A 17 -8.47 13.68 -14.21
CA GLN A 17 -9.15 13.16 -15.40
C GLN A 17 -9.72 14.29 -16.26
N GLU A 18 -10.19 13.95 -17.47
CA GLU A 18 -10.74 14.94 -18.42
C GLU A 18 -11.97 15.69 -17.88
N ASP A 19 -12.69 15.09 -16.92
CA ASP A 19 -13.82 15.71 -16.20
C ASP A 19 -13.39 16.73 -15.13
N GLY A 20 -12.08 16.94 -14.94
CA GLY A 20 -11.50 17.81 -13.92
C GLY A 20 -11.53 17.22 -12.51
N GLN A 21 -11.94 15.96 -12.35
CA GLN A 21 -11.98 15.29 -11.06
C GLN A 21 -10.64 14.64 -10.74
N LEU A 22 -10.34 14.59 -9.44
CA LEU A 22 -9.10 14.03 -8.93
C LEU A 22 -9.30 12.62 -8.39
N TYR A 23 -8.33 11.78 -8.71
CA TYR A 23 -8.37 10.36 -8.43
C TYR A 23 -7.06 9.90 -7.80
N THR A 24 -7.13 9.28 -6.63
CA THR A 24 -6.00 8.59 -6.02
C THR A 24 -5.82 7.23 -6.69
N VAL A 25 -4.61 6.94 -7.17
CA VAL A 25 -4.25 5.63 -7.73
C VAL A 25 -4.11 4.63 -6.59
N LEU A 26 -4.93 3.58 -6.61
CA LEU A 26 -4.89 2.47 -5.66
C LEU A 26 -3.93 1.37 -6.13
N LYS A 27 -3.90 1.09 -7.44
CA LYS A 27 -3.09 0.06 -8.06
C LYS A 27 -2.82 0.42 -9.52
N ALA A 28 -1.63 0.09 -10.02
CA ALA A 28 -1.28 0.25 -11.42
C ALA A 28 -0.53 -1.00 -11.91
N GLU A 29 -1.05 -1.66 -12.93
CA GLU A 29 -0.47 -2.87 -13.51
C GLU A 29 -0.17 -2.66 -14.99
N THR A 30 1.05 -2.97 -15.41
CA THR A 30 1.43 -2.89 -16.82
C THR A 30 1.49 -4.28 -17.42
N TYR A 31 0.77 -4.48 -18.53
CA TYR A 31 0.79 -5.70 -19.32
C TYR A 31 1.53 -5.49 -20.64
N ARG A 32 2.56 -6.30 -20.89
CA ARG A 32 3.38 -6.25 -22.12
C ARG A 32 3.29 -7.58 -22.86
N PRO A 33 2.42 -7.72 -23.87
CA PRO A 33 2.32 -8.96 -24.62
C PRO A 33 3.51 -9.13 -25.58
N GLY A 34 3.88 -10.38 -25.88
CA GLY A 34 4.91 -10.67 -26.89
C GLY A 34 4.54 -10.22 -28.31
N LYS A 35 3.23 -10.07 -28.58
CA LYS A 35 2.67 -9.45 -29.79
C LYS A 35 1.42 -8.67 -29.41
N GLY A 36 1.35 -7.38 -29.77
CA GLY A 36 0.21 -6.51 -29.46
C GLY A 36 0.66 -5.18 -28.84
N THR A 37 -0.31 -4.32 -28.51
CA THR A 37 -0.04 -3.03 -27.88
C THR A 37 0.08 -3.22 -26.37
N PRO A 38 1.16 -2.77 -25.72
CA PRO A 38 1.25 -2.76 -24.26
C PRO A 38 0.19 -1.86 -23.63
N THR A 39 -0.40 -2.32 -22.53
CA THR A 39 -1.45 -1.60 -21.80
C THR A 39 -1.08 -1.42 -20.33
N ALA A 40 -1.61 -0.39 -19.71
CA ALA A 40 -1.55 -0.16 -18.28
C ALA A 40 -2.98 -0.09 -17.73
N THR A 41 -3.33 -0.97 -16.80
CA THR A 41 -4.61 -0.95 -16.08
C THR A 41 -4.39 -0.24 -14.76
N ILE A 42 -5.17 0.80 -14.49
CA ILE A 42 -5.03 1.64 -13.31
C ILE A 42 -6.35 1.61 -12.53
N ASP A 43 -6.28 1.08 -11.31
CA ASP A 43 -7.37 1.12 -10.35
C ASP A 43 -7.25 2.41 -9.54
N MET A 44 -8.31 3.19 -9.53
CA MET A 44 -8.34 4.53 -8.97
C MET A 44 -9.54 4.71 -8.05
N ARG A 45 -9.44 5.69 -7.15
CA ARG A 45 -10.53 6.16 -6.30
C ARG A 45 -10.71 7.66 -6.46
N ARG A 46 -11.91 8.08 -6.83
CA ARG A 46 -12.26 9.49 -6.87
C ARG A 46 -12.22 10.10 -5.47
N ILE A 47 -11.55 11.24 -5.33
CA ILE A 47 -11.35 11.89 -4.02
C ILE A 47 -12.65 12.51 -3.49
N SER A 48 -13.53 13.01 -4.37
CA SER A 48 -14.74 13.73 -3.95
C SER A 48 -15.81 12.87 -3.27
N ASP A 49 -15.93 11.60 -3.65
CA ASP A 49 -17.00 10.69 -3.17
C ASP A 49 -16.55 9.25 -2.93
N GLY A 50 -15.28 8.92 -3.17
CA GLY A 50 -14.73 7.60 -2.91
C GLY A 50 -15.08 6.52 -3.95
N VAL A 51 -15.72 6.87 -5.06
CA VAL A 51 -16.06 5.92 -6.12
C VAL A 51 -14.80 5.31 -6.72
N LYS A 52 -14.75 3.98 -6.78
CA LYS A 52 -13.66 3.25 -7.44
C LYS A 52 -13.91 3.17 -8.94
N VAL A 53 -12.87 3.44 -9.73
CA VAL A 53 -12.89 3.41 -11.19
C VAL A 53 -11.68 2.61 -11.66
N VAL A 54 -11.85 1.80 -12.69
CA VAL A 54 -10.77 1.03 -13.32
C VAL A 54 -10.71 1.44 -14.78
N GLU A 55 -9.54 1.93 -15.21
CA GLU A 55 -9.32 2.36 -16.60
C GLU A 55 -8.08 1.69 -17.18
N THR A 56 -8.12 1.47 -18.48
CA THR A 56 -7.01 0.87 -19.23
C THR A 56 -6.50 1.85 -20.27
N PHE A 57 -5.21 2.13 -20.21
CA PHE A 57 -4.51 3.05 -21.09
C PHE A 57 -3.48 2.30 -21.93
N LYS A 58 -3.01 2.89 -23.02
CA LYS A 58 -1.74 2.47 -23.63
C LYS A 58 -0.62 2.94 -22.71
N THR A 59 0.46 2.18 -22.62
CA THR A 59 1.59 2.53 -21.73
C THR A 59 2.20 3.91 -21.98
N THR A 60 2.07 4.42 -23.20
CA THR A 60 2.61 5.71 -23.65
C THR A 60 1.63 6.88 -23.48
N ASP A 61 0.38 6.62 -23.11
CA ASP A 61 -0.62 7.69 -22.93
C ASP A 61 -0.17 8.62 -21.81
N GLN A 62 -0.31 9.92 -22.01
CA GLN A 62 0.06 10.93 -21.03
C GLN A 62 -1.14 11.26 -20.15
N LEU A 63 -0.97 11.14 -18.84
CA LEU A 63 -1.96 11.43 -17.82
C LEU A 63 -1.54 12.67 -17.03
N ASN A 64 -2.53 13.46 -16.60
CA ASN A 64 -2.27 14.65 -15.80
C ASN A 64 -2.03 14.23 -14.34
N LEU A 65 -0.86 14.55 -13.83
CA LEU A 65 -0.45 14.29 -12.45
C LEU A 65 -0.68 15.56 -11.64
N ALA A 66 -1.58 15.48 -10.65
CA ALA A 66 -1.81 16.52 -9.68
C ALA A 66 -0.65 16.57 -8.67
N PHE A 67 -0.31 17.77 -8.21
CA PHE A 67 0.65 17.93 -7.14
C PHE A 67 -0.03 17.59 -5.81
N VAL A 68 0.62 16.73 -5.03
CA VAL A 68 0.25 16.45 -3.65
C VAL A 68 1.45 16.70 -2.75
N GLU A 69 1.19 17.18 -1.55
CA GLU A 69 2.21 17.39 -0.54
C GLU A 69 2.38 16.09 0.26
N GLU A 70 3.59 15.55 0.34
CA GLU A 70 3.89 14.44 1.26
C GLU A 70 4.19 15.04 2.64
N VAL A 71 3.32 14.80 3.62
CA VAL A 71 3.48 15.31 4.98
C VAL A 71 3.67 14.15 5.94
N LYS A 72 4.78 14.16 6.66
CA LYS A 72 5.10 13.16 7.69
C LYS A 72 4.10 13.21 8.84
N HIS A 73 3.59 12.06 9.20
CA HIS A 73 2.71 11.84 10.34
C HIS A 73 3.08 10.55 11.06
N GLN A 74 2.68 10.46 12.32
CA GLN A 74 2.74 9.24 13.11
C GLN A 74 1.32 8.70 13.31
N PHE A 75 1.10 7.42 13.03
CA PHE A 75 -0.16 6.76 13.37
C PHE A 75 -0.27 6.59 14.88
N LEU A 76 -1.38 7.06 15.45
CA LEU A 76 -1.62 6.97 16.89
C LEU A 76 -2.46 5.72 17.22
N PHE A 77 -3.72 5.73 16.79
CA PHE A 77 -4.69 4.66 17.10
C PHE A 77 -5.87 4.70 16.12
N LYS A 78 -6.65 3.62 16.13
CA LYS A 78 -7.91 3.52 15.40
C LYS A 78 -9.08 3.88 16.33
N ASP A 79 -9.97 4.76 15.87
CA ASP A 79 -11.21 5.14 16.54
C ASP A 79 -12.41 4.82 15.63
N GLY A 80 -13.06 3.68 15.88
CA GLY A 80 -14.15 3.19 15.03
C GLY A 80 -13.70 2.97 13.58
N GLU A 81 -14.26 3.73 12.64
CA GLU A 81 -13.92 3.69 11.20
C GLU A 81 -12.87 4.73 10.81
N LEU A 82 -12.29 5.45 11.78
CA LEU A 82 -11.27 6.47 11.57
C LEU A 82 -9.92 6.01 12.11
N TYR A 83 -8.85 6.43 11.45
CA TYR A 83 -7.47 6.26 11.88
C TYR A 83 -6.93 7.63 12.23
N VAL A 84 -6.41 7.77 13.44
CA VAL A 84 -5.91 9.05 13.97
C VAL A 84 -4.41 9.11 13.76
N PHE A 85 -3.96 10.16 13.10
CA PHE A 85 -2.56 10.46 12.83
C PHE A 85 -2.19 11.77 13.50
N MET A 86 -0.91 11.96 13.84
CA MET A 86 -0.39 13.18 14.41
C MET A 86 0.81 13.68 13.63
N ASN A 87 0.82 14.97 13.30
CA ASN A 87 1.99 15.60 12.73
C ASN A 87 3.04 15.82 13.86
N PRO A 88 4.26 15.28 13.73
CA PRO A 88 5.26 15.32 14.80
C PRO A 88 5.83 16.72 15.05
N ASN A 89 5.65 17.67 14.12
CA ASN A 89 6.23 19.02 14.22
C ASN A 89 5.30 20.01 14.94
N ASN A 90 3.98 19.92 14.70
CA ASN A 90 3.00 20.86 15.25
C ASN A 90 1.95 20.18 16.16
N TYR A 91 2.01 18.85 16.31
CA TYR A 91 1.10 18.05 17.13
C TYR A 91 -0.37 18.08 16.70
N GLU A 92 -0.66 18.60 15.51
CA GLU A 92 -2.02 18.57 14.95
C GLU A 92 -2.40 17.12 14.61
N GLN A 93 -3.64 16.77 14.93
CA GLN A 93 -4.19 15.45 14.63
C GLN A 93 -5.06 15.49 13.38
N VAL A 94 -4.93 14.46 12.56
CA VAL A 94 -5.71 14.27 11.35
C VAL A 94 -6.43 12.94 11.44
N MET A 95 -7.75 12.96 11.19
CA MET A 95 -8.57 11.76 11.13
C MET A 95 -8.72 11.31 9.68
N VAL A 96 -8.39 10.05 9.42
CA VAL A 96 -8.41 9.47 8.07
C VAL A 96 -9.39 8.30 8.03
N PRO A 97 -10.37 8.28 7.12
CA PRO A 97 -11.31 7.17 7.01
C PRO A 97 -10.63 5.85 6.62
N ALA A 98 -11.05 4.74 7.23
CA ALA A 98 -10.58 3.39 6.88
C ALA A 98 -10.73 3.07 5.38
N ALA A 99 -11.83 3.54 4.79
CA ALA A 99 -12.10 3.38 3.36
C ALA A 99 -11.01 4.01 2.48
N MET A 100 -10.40 5.12 2.92
CA MET A 100 -9.32 5.78 2.19
C MET A 100 -8.02 4.96 2.26
N LEU A 101 -7.69 4.40 3.42
CA LEU A 101 -6.48 3.58 3.61
C LEU A 101 -6.55 2.24 2.85
N GLY A 102 -7.74 1.65 2.75
CA GLY A 102 -7.91 0.36 2.07
C GLY A 102 -7.07 -0.76 2.70
N ASP A 103 -6.40 -1.55 1.87
CA ASP A 103 -5.63 -2.72 2.32
C ASP A 103 -4.39 -2.31 3.16
N ASP A 104 -3.89 -1.09 2.99
CA ASP A 104 -2.75 -0.55 3.75
C ASP A 104 -3.07 -0.43 5.25
N ALA A 105 -4.35 -0.27 5.59
CA ALA A 105 -4.80 -0.18 6.97
C ALA A 105 -4.38 -1.38 7.82
N ALA A 106 -4.21 -2.56 7.20
CA ALA A 106 -3.78 -3.77 7.90
C ALA A 106 -2.31 -3.71 8.32
N PHE A 107 -1.47 -2.92 7.66
CA PHE A 107 -0.04 -2.81 7.95
C PHE A 107 0.30 -1.71 8.96
N LEU A 108 -0.66 -0.87 9.33
CA LEU A 108 -0.45 0.18 10.32
C LEU A 108 -0.27 -0.40 11.73
N GLY A 109 0.85 -0.05 12.36
CA GLY A 109 1.13 -0.32 13.77
C GLY A 109 1.18 0.98 14.55
N GLU A 110 0.73 0.98 15.81
CA GLU A 110 0.77 2.16 16.67
C GLU A 110 2.18 2.77 16.72
N ASN A 111 2.25 4.10 16.72
CA ASN A 111 3.48 4.90 16.68
C ASN A 111 4.30 4.76 15.38
N MET A 112 3.77 4.12 14.33
CA MET A 112 4.44 4.03 13.02
C MET A 112 4.46 5.39 12.32
N ASP A 113 5.64 5.78 11.86
CA ASP A 113 5.81 6.94 10.96
C ASP A 113 5.37 6.57 9.54
N CYS A 114 4.58 7.44 8.92
CA CYS A 114 4.10 7.32 7.54
C CYS A 114 3.91 8.70 6.92
N ASP A 115 3.84 8.77 5.59
CA ASP A 115 3.51 10.02 4.90
C ASP A 115 2.03 10.04 4.52
N LEU A 116 1.32 11.09 4.91
CA LEU A 116 0.01 11.39 4.35
C LEU A 116 0.21 12.25 3.11
N LEU A 117 -0.43 11.86 2.00
CA LEU A 117 -0.47 12.68 0.80
C LEU A 117 -1.63 13.66 0.95
N MET A 118 -1.30 14.94 0.98
CA MET A 118 -2.22 16.03 1.24
C MET A 118 -2.53 16.79 -0.05
N PHE A 119 -3.81 17.06 -0.28
CA PHE A 119 -4.30 17.92 -1.37
C PHE A 119 -5.25 18.96 -0.79
N ASP A 120 -4.96 20.25 -0.97
CA ASP A 120 -5.71 21.38 -0.36
C ASP A 120 -5.96 21.19 1.15
N GLY A 121 -4.94 20.72 1.87
CA GLY A 121 -5.01 20.48 3.32
C GLY A 121 -5.81 19.24 3.74
N LYS A 122 -6.27 18.40 2.80
CA LYS A 122 -7.00 17.16 3.08
C LYS A 122 -6.17 15.93 2.72
N PRO A 123 -6.18 14.86 3.55
CA PRO A 123 -5.51 13.61 3.22
C PRO A 123 -6.24 12.87 2.11
N VAL A 124 -5.51 12.44 1.08
CA VAL A 124 -6.05 11.77 -0.12
C VAL A 124 -5.40 10.42 -0.41
N ALA A 125 -4.17 10.20 0.04
CA ALA A 125 -3.46 8.92 0.01
C ALA A 125 -2.60 8.75 1.28
N ILE A 126 -2.24 7.52 1.61
CA ILE A 126 -1.22 7.20 2.61
C ILE A 126 -0.06 6.52 1.89
N LYS A 127 1.15 6.76 2.37
CA LYS A 127 2.36 6.08 1.96
C LYS A 127 3.02 5.51 3.20
N LEU A 128 2.92 4.19 3.33
CA LEU A 128 3.55 3.44 4.41
C LEU A 128 5.05 3.29 4.15
N PRO A 129 5.86 3.05 5.20
CA PRO A 129 7.21 2.53 5.04
C PRO A 129 7.19 1.28 4.16
N GLN A 130 8.13 1.17 3.22
CA GLN A 130 8.20 0.01 2.30
C GLN A 130 8.32 -1.34 3.01
N ARG A 131 8.76 -1.33 4.27
CA ARG A 131 9.04 -2.50 5.07
C ARG A 131 8.47 -2.32 6.46
N VAL A 132 7.73 -3.31 6.91
CA VAL A 132 7.23 -3.39 8.28
C VAL A 132 7.69 -4.68 8.93
N THR A 133 7.97 -4.61 10.23
CA THR A 133 8.32 -5.79 11.03
C THR A 133 7.06 -6.33 11.68
N LEU A 134 6.72 -7.58 11.38
CA LEU A 134 5.53 -8.25 11.92
C LEU A 134 5.93 -9.57 12.60
N GLU A 135 5.24 -9.89 13.68
CA GLU A 135 5.43 -11.14 14.41
C GLU A 135 4.49 -12.22 13.89
N ILE A 136 5.00 -13.45 13.75
CA ILE A 136 4.18 -14.61 13.37
C ILE A 136 3.45 -15.14 14.62
N VAL A 137 2.12 -15.08 14.60
CA VAL A 137 1.29 -15.62 15.69
C VAL A 137 0.86 -17.07 15.45
N GLU A 138 0.82 -17.51 14.19
CA GLU A 138 0.40 -18.86 13.82
C GLU A 138 1.02 -19.26 12.47
N THR A 139 1.52 -20.49 12.33
CA THR A 139 1.95 -21.04 11.04
C THR A 139 1.86 -22.56 11.04
N GLU A 140 1.70 -23.14 9.86
CA GLU A 140 1.61 -24.58 9.69
C GLU A 140 2.94 -25.30 10.05
N PRO A 141 2.88 -26.52 10.59
CA PRO A 141 4.06 -27.33 10.81
C PRO A 141 4.70 -27.73 9.48
N VAL A 142 6.03 -27.88 9.48
CA VAL A 142 6.76 -28.31 8.28
C VAL A 142 6.37 -29.75 7.93
N VAL A 143 5.91 -29.97 6.70
CA VAL A 143 5.63 -31.33 6.19
C VAL A 143 6.96 -32.04 5.96
N LYS A 144 7.18 -33.17 6.64
CA LYS A 144 8.36 -34.03 6.43
C LYS A 144 8.46 -34.40 4.94
N GLY A 145 9.58 -34.03 4.30
CA GLY A 145 9.88 -34.35 2.91
C GLY A 145 9.77 -33.19 1.91
N GLN A 146 9.29 -32.01 2.32
CA GLN A 146 9.49 -30.81 1.52
C GLN A 146 10.96 -30.39 1.54
N THR A 147 11.58 -30.27 0.37
CA THR A 147 12.92 -29.71 0.24
C THR A 147 12.89 -28.22 0.60
N ALA A 148 13.90 -27.75 1.34
CA ALA A 148 13.95 -26.38 1.85
C ALA A 148 14.02 -25.30 0.75
N SER A 149 14.41 -25.68 -0.46
CA SER A 149 14.59 -24.77 -1.59
C SER A 149 13.27 -24.52 -2.32
N GLY A 150 12.73 -23.30 -2.19
CA GLY A 150 11.60 -22.82 -2.99
C GLY A 150 10.21 -23.21 -2.51
N SER A 151 10.09 -23.93 -1.39
CA SER A 151 8.79 -24.16 -0.74
C SER A 151 8.45 -22.97 0.17
N TYR A 152 7.17 -22.62 0.25
CA TYR A 152 6.63 -21.61 1.18
C TYR A 152 5.39 -22.17 1.86
N LYS A 153 5.16 -21.75 3.10
CA LYS A 153 3.97 -22.07 3.88
C LYS A 153 3.26 -20.79 4.33
N PRO A 154 1.93 -20.81 4.50
CA PRO A 154 1.22 -19.67 5.04
C PRO A 154 1.54 -19.45 6.52
N ALA A 155 1.68 -18.19 6.91
CA ALA A 155 1.81 -17.76 8.29
C ALA A 155 0.88 -16.57 8.55
N LYS A 156 0.22 -16.55 9.71
CA LYS A 156 -0.62 -15.45 10.18
C LYS A 156 0.24 -14.52 11.04
N MET A 157 0.19 -13.23 10.72
CA MET A 157 0.92 -12.19 11.43
C MET A 157 0.10 -11.61 12.59
N SER A 158 0.74 -10.84 13.47
CA SER A 158 0.13 -10.16 14.63
C SER A 158 -1.00 -9.20 14.26
N ASN A 159 -0.93 -8.57 13.09
CA ASN A 159 -1.98 -7.72 12.52
C ASN A 159 -3.05 -8.51 11.74
N GLY A 160 -2.98 -9.85 11.70
CA GLY A 160 -3.96 -10.73 11.08
C GLY A 160 -3.75 -11.03 9.60
N ILE A 161 -2.81 -10.37 8.92
CA ILE A 161 -2.51 -10.67 7.51
C ILE A 161 -1.86 -12.05 7.37
N ARG A 162 -2.03 -12.67 6.20
CA ARG A 162 -1.36 -13.92 5.85
C ARG A 162 -0.18 -13.65 4.91
N VAL A 163 1.00 -14.14 5.27
CA VAL A 163 2.24 -14.01 4.49
C VAL A 163 2.79 -15.40 4.21
N MET A 164 3.28 -15.61 2.99
CA MET A 164 3.98 -16.83 2.60
C MET A 164 5.42 -16.75 3.10
N VAL A 165 5.81 -17.66 4.00
CA VAL A 165 7.13 -17.68 4.64
C VAL A 165 7.89 -18.99 4.35
N PRO A 166 9.24 -18.97 4.36
CA PRO A 166 10.03 -20.19 4.26
C PRO A 166 9.71 -21.23 5.35
N PRO A 167 9.84 -22.55 5.08
CA PRO A 167 9.44 -23.61 6.00
C PRO A 167 10.13 -23.56 7.38
N HIS A 168 11.39 -23.10 7.43
CA HIS A 168 12.19 -23.02 8.64
C HIS A 168 11.75 -21.90 9.60
N ILE A 169 10.86 -21.00 9.18
CA ILE A 169 10.32 -19.94 10.02
C ILE A 169 9.15 -20.48 10.85
N GLY A 170 9.13 -20.17 12.15
CA GLY A 170 8.11 -20.61 13.09
C GLY A 170 7.40 -19.47 13.82
N THR A 171 6.35 -19.82 14.55
CA THR A 171 5.63 -18.91 15.46
C THR A 171 6.59 -18.21 16.44
N GLY A 172 6.29 -16.95 16.77
CA GLY A 172 7.12 -16.07 17.62
C GLY A 172 8.31 -15.44 16.89
N THR A 173 8.56 -15.81 15.63
CA THR A 173 9.59 -15.16 14.80
C THR A 173 9.05 -13.86 14.22
N ARG A 174 9.85 -12.80 14.27
CA ARG A 174 9.57 -11.55 13.56
C ARG A 174 10.18 -11.57 12.17
N ILE A 175 9.41 -11.10 11.20
CA ILE A 175 9.79 -11.03 9.80
C ILE A 175 9.58 -9.62 9.26
N ILE A 176 10.38 -9.27 8.26
CA ILE A 176 10.22 -8.05 7.48
C ILE A 176 9.32 -8.37 6.29
N VAL A 177 8.25 -7.60 6.15
CA VAL A 177 7.23 -7.75 5.10
C VAL A 177 7.23 -6.50 4.23
N ASN A 178 7.17 -6.67 2.91
CA ASN A 178 6.96 -5.58 1.97
C ASN A 178 5.49 -5.15 2.02
N THR A 179 5.23 -3.86 2.24
CA THR A 179 3.86 -3.34 2.34
C THR A 179 3.15 -3.17 1.00
N GLU A 180 3.90 -3.20 -0.12
CA GLU A 180 3.31 -3.05 -1.46
C GLU A 180 2.53 -4.30 -1.90
N ASP A 181 3.09 -5.49 -1.65
CA ASP A 181 2.55 -6.77 -2.09
C ASP A 181 2.33 -7.78 -0.96
N GLY A 182 2.69 -7.43 0.28
CA GLY A 182 2.61 -8.31 1.44
C GLY A 182 3.65 -9.44 1.44
N ALA A 183 4.69 -9.35 0.61
CA ALA A 183 5.68 -10.43 0.47
C ALA A 183 6.67 -10.47 1.63
N TYR A 184 7.09 -11.68 2.00
CA TYR A 184 8.21 -11.90 2.91
C TYR A 184 9.52 -11.39 2.28
N VAL A 185 10.29 -10.60 3.04
CA VAL A 185 11.60 -10.09 2.62
C VAL A 185 12.72 -10.88 3.30
N GLU A 186 12.77 -10.80 4.63
CA GLU A 186 13.78 -11.48 5.44
C GLU A 186 13.28 -11.68 6.88
N ARG A 187 13.99 -12.49 7.66
CA ARG A 187 13.79 -12.57 9.10
C ARG A 187 14.35 -11.29 9.74
N ALA A 188 13.62 -10.71 10.70
CA ALA A 188 14.10 -9.55 11.45
C ALA A 188 15.38 -9.90 12.23
N LYS A 189 16.34 -8.97 12.22
CA LYS A 189 17.61 -9.07 12.94
C LYS A 189 17.45 -8.38 14.29
N ASP A 190 16.62 -8.96 15.15
CA ASP A 190 16.54 -8.56 16.56
C ASP A 190 17.71 -9.17 17.34
#